data_AF-A0ABD4PHU2-F1
#
_entry.id   AF-A0ABD4PHU2-F1
#
_cell.length_a   1.000
_cell.length_b   1.000
_cell.length_c   1.000
_cell.angle_alpha   90.00
_cell.angle_beta   90.00
_cell.angle_gamma   90.00
#
_symmetry.space_group_name_H-M   'P 1'
#
loop_
_entity.id
_entity.type
_entity.pdbx_description
1 polymer ?
#
loop_
_entity_poly.entity_id
_entity_poly.type
_entity_poly.pdbx_seq_one_letter_code
_entity_poly.pdbx_strand_id
1 'polypeptide(L)'
;SVVEVADTEENRKADISGRWGFDGEKITDLLTAEKARGMKGDEINAWRNAMEAANYTFEHNGRKWDYGKSTQTRLEPSVAAAKAGKLPEAFFWTDAENNDVPVTAEELIALSEAAEQAMFTKGMEIHIRQRTMKKDLESLSSADEILAYRVGWAQE
;
A
#
# COMPACT_ATOMS: atom_id res chain seq x y z
N SER A 1 -31.09 20.51 9.24
CA SER A 1 -30.71 21.11 10.52
C SER A 1 -30.02 20.03 11.32
N VAL A 2 -28.75 20.18 11.69
CA VAL A 2 -28.09 19.25 12.60
C VAL A 2 -28.47 19.70 14.02
N VAL A 3 -29.10 18.81 14.79
CA VAL A 3 -29.45 19.05 16.19
C VAL A 3 -28.44 18.30 17.02
N GLU A 4 -27.73 19.01 17.90
CA GLU A 4 -26.87 18.36 18.88
C GLU A 4 -27.71 17.74 19.99
N VAL A 5 -27.53 16.44 20.20
CA VAL A 5 -28.15 15.68 21.30
C VAL A 5 -27.17 15.56 22.46
N ALA A 6 -27.67 15.72 23.69
CA ALA A 6 -26.86 15.64 24.90
C ALA A 6 -26.18 14.27 25.02
N ASP A 7 -24.91 14.24 25.42
CA ASP A 7 -24.13 13.01 25.63
C ASP A 7 -24.58 12.26 26.89
N THR A 8 -25.61 11.43 26.74
CA THR A 8 -26.18 10.57 27.78
C THR A 8 -25.91 9.10 27.47
N GLU A 9 -25.97 8.23 28.47
CA GLU A 9 -25.79 6.78 28.29
C GLU A 9 -26.82 6.16 27.31
N GLU A 10 -28.01 6.76 27.22
CA GLU A 10 -29.04 6.40 26.24
C GLU A 10 -28.72 6.93 24.84
N ASN A 11 -28.24 8.16 24.71
CA ASN A 11 -27.88 8.73 23.40
C ASN A 11 -26.58 8.15 22.83
N ARG A 12 -25.68 7.61 23.66
CA ARG A 12 -24.52 6.81 23.18
C ARG A 12 -24.91 5.48 22.52
N LYS A 13 -26.16 5.04 22.66
CA LYS A 13 -26.72 3.92 21.90
C LYS A 13 -27.29 4.35 20.55
N ALA A 14 -27.40 5.65 20.29
CA ALA A 14 -27.82 6.18 19.01
C ALA A 14 -26.69 6.02 17.99
N ASP A 15 -27.01 5.49 16.82
CA ASP A 15 -26.06 5.41 15.73
C ASP A 15 -25.78 6.82 15.16
N ILE A 16 -24.57 7.34 15.41
CA ILE A 16 -24.10 8.61 14.86
C ILE A 16 -23.41 8.45 13.50
N SER A 17 -23.35 7.24 12.94
CA SER A 17 -22.66 7.00 11.67
C SER A 17 -23.36 7.65 10.46
N GLY A 18 -24.61 8.10 10.62
CA GLY A 18 -25.43 8.62 9.52
C GLY A 18 -25.94 7.53 8.58
N ARG A 19 -25.72 6.25 8.93
CA ARG A 19 -26.24 5.10 8.19
C ARG A 19 -27.74 4.96 8.35
N TRP A 20 -28.29 5.14 9.55
CA TRP A 20 -29.72 5.00 9.78
C TRP A 20 -30.43 6.35 9.70
N GLY A 21 -31.46 6.43 8.85
CA GLY A 21 -32.39 7.57 8.76
C GLY A 21 -33.72 7.25 9.42
N PHE A 22 -34.30 8.21 10.15
CA PHE A 22 -35.65 8.10 10.71
C PHE A 22 -36.53 9.21 10.13
N ASP A 23 -37.67 8.85 9.56
CA ASP A 23 -38.60 9.80 8.92
C ASP A 23 -39.78 10.22 9.83
N GLY A 24 -39.80 9.75 11.09
CA GLY A 24 -40.91 9.95 12.02
C GLY A 24 -41.78 8.71 12.23
N GLU A 25 -41.72 7.73 11.31
CA GLU A 25 -42.49 6.49 11.38
C GLU A 25 -41.61 5.23 11.23
N LYS A 26 -40.56 5.30 10.40
CA LYS A 26 -39.71 4.17 10.04
C LYS A 26 -38.22 4.52 10.09
N ILE A 27 -37.42 3.54 10.52
CA ILE A 27 -35.96 3.55 10.39
C ILE A 27 -35.58 2.90 9.05
N THR A 28 -34.73 3.57 8.27
CA THR A 28 -34.25 3.14 6.95
C THR A 28 -32.73 3.13 6.91
N ASP A 29 -32.13 2.09 6.34
CA ASP A 29 -30.70 2.07 6.03
C ASP A 29 -30.43 2.99 4.82
N LEU A 30 -29.68 4.06 5.03
CA LEU A 30 -29.27 5.03 4.02
C LEU A 30 -27.95 4.64 3.34
N LEU A 31 -27.27 3.59 3.82
CA LEU A 31 -26.06 3.05 3.22
C LEU A 31 -26.44 2.07 2.11
N THR A 32 -26.31 2.55 0.87
CA THR A 32 -26.47 1.70 -0.30
C THR A 32 -25.21 0.88 -0.57
N ALA A 33 -25.35 -0.24 -1.28
CA ALA A 33 -24.20 -1.02 -1.75
C ALA A 33 -23.23 -0.14 -2.55
N GLU A 34 -23.73 0.77 -3.38
CA GLU A 34 -22.89 1.70 -4.16
C GLU A 34 -22.05 2.63 -3.27
N LYS A 35 -22.64 3.24 -2.23
CA LYS A 35 -21.89 4.06 -1.28
C LYS A 35 -20.81 3.23 -0.57
N ALA A 36 -21.15 2.01 -0.15
CA ALA A 36 -20.21 1.10 0.47
C ALA A 36 -19.04 0.75 -0.49
N ARG A 37 -19.31 0.53 -1.79
CA ARG A 37 -18.25 0.29 -2.79
C ARG A 37 -17.35 1.50 -2.96
N GLY A 38 -17.91 2.70 -2.95
CA GLY A 38 -17.12 3.94 -2.97
C GLY A 38 -16.13 4.00 -1.80
N MET A 39 -16.64 3.83 -0.57
CA MET A 39 -15.82 3.83 0.65
C MET A 39 -14.71 2.76 0.60
N LYS A 40 -15.03 1.53 0.20
CA LYS A 40 -14.03 0.46 0.09
C LYS A 40 -13.09 0.63 -1.09
N GLY A 41 -13.54 1.26 -2.17
CA GLY A 41 -12.70 1.66 -3.29
C GLY A 41 -11.62 2.64 -2.86
N ASP A 42 -11.95 3.60 -2.01
CA ASP A 42 -11.01 4.54 -1.42
C ASP A 42 -10.02 3.85 -0.48
N GLU A 43 -10.49 2.92 0.36
CA GLU A 43 -9.62 2.09 1.20
C GLU A 43 -8.64 1.25 0.36
N ILE A 44 -9.09 0.64 -0.74
CA ILE A 44 -8.23 -0.08 -1.70
C ILE A 44 -7.20 0.85 -2.33
N ASN A 45 -7.57 2.08 -2.69
CA ASN A 45 -6.66 3.06 -3.26
C ASN A 45 -5.61 3.51 -2.23
N ALA A 46 -6.02 3.72 -0.97
CA ALA A 46 -5.12 4.03 0.13
C ALA A 46 -4.13 2.89 0.38
N TRP A 47 -4.62 1.63 0.41
CA TRP A 47 -3.76 0.45 0.51
C TRP A 47 -2.73 0.38 -0.62
N ARG A 48 -3.15 0.57 -1.88
CA ARG A 48 -2.24 0.58 -3.03
C ARG A 48 -1.15 1.64 -2.83
N ASN A 49 -1.53 2.86 -2.49
CA ASN A 49 -0.57 3.96 -2.31
C ASN A 49 0.43 3.65 -1.18
N ALA A 50 -0.04 3.02 -0.09
CA ALA A 50 0.84 2.57 0.99
C ALA A 50 1.82 1.48 0.53
N MET A 51 1.35 0.49 -0.23
CA MET A 51 2.20 -0.58 -0.77
C MET A 51 3.22 -0.04 -1.79
N GLU A 52 2.84 0.91 -2.64
CA GLU A 52 3.75 1.54 -3.61
C GLU A 52 4.76 2.51 -2.97
N ALA A 53 4.52 2.95 -1.74
CA ALA A 53 5.40 3.81 -0.96
C ALA A 53 6.29 3.02 0.03
N ALA A 54 5.93 1.77 0.32
CA ALA A 54 6.69 0.91 1.21
C ALA A 54 8.07 0.55 0.64
N ASN A 55 9.01 0.28 1.54
CA ASN A 55 10.28 -0.38 1.21
C ASN A 55 10.14 -1.88 1.47
N TYR A 56 10.81 -2.65 0.64
CA TYR A 56 10.77 -4.11 0.65
C TYR A 56 12.19 -4.65 0.57
N THR A 57 12.38 -5.94 0.81
CA THR A 57 13.66 -6.62 0.67
C THR A 57 13.61 -7.66 -0.45
N PHE A 58 14.70 -7.84 -1.19
CA PHE A 58 14.85 -8.91 -2.17
C PHE A 58 16.23 -9.55 -2.06
N GLU A 59 16.37 -10.78 -2.55
CA GLU A 59 17.65 -11.49 -2.57
C GLU A 59 18.37 -11.26 -3.89
N HIS A 60 19.66 -10.88 -3.81
CA HIS A 60 20.55 -10.76 -4.95
C HIS A 60 21.98 -11.10 -4.52
N ASN A 61 22.64 -11.97 -5.31
CA ASN A 61 23.99 -12.49 -5.03
C ASN A 61 24.16 -13.03 -3.60
N GLY A 62 23.16 -13.77 -3.11
CA GLY A 62 23.19 -14.41 -1.79
C GLY A 62 23.06 -13.44 -0.61
N ARG A 63 22.64 -12.20 -0.84
CA ARG A 63 22.37 -11.18 0.19
C ARG A 63 21.00 -10.56 0.02
N LYS A 64 20.44 -10.04 1.11
CA LYS A 64 19.19 -9.29 1.07
C LYS A 64 19.47 -7.80 0.96
N TRP A 65 18.75 -7.16 0.06
CA TRP A 65 18.90 -5.73 -0.20
C TRP A 65 17.55 -5.06 -0.09
N ASP A 66 17.53 -3.83 0.43
CA ASP A 66 16.36 -2.99 0.36
C ASP A 66 16.09 -2.57 -1.09
N TYR A 67 14.81 -2.49 -1.45
CA TYR A 67 14.34 -1.86 -2.67
C TYR A 67 13.06 -1.09 -2.42
N GLY A 68 12.77 -0.15 -3.31
CA GLY A 68 11.67 0.79 -3.17
C GLY A 68 12.08 2.16 -3.69
N LYS A 69 11.12 3.09 -3.79
CA LYS A 69 11.38 4.43 -4.35
C LYS A 69 12.52 5.15 -3.62
N SER A 70 12.55 5.06 -2.29
CA SER A 70 13.57 5.72 -1.48
C SER A 70 14.97 5.14 -1.70
N THR A 71 15.10 3.81 -1.78
CA THR A 71 16.38 3.15 -2.04
C THR A 71 16.87 3.45 -3.46
N GLN A 72 15.99 3.40 -4.45
CA GLN A 72 16.34 3.71 -5.84
C GLN A 72 16.90 5.13 -5.98
N THR A 73 16.23 6.14 -5.41
CA THR A 73 16.72 7.52 -5.43
C THR A 73 18.09 7.69 -4.75
N ARG A 74 18.38 6.91 -3.70
CA ARG A 74 19.70 6.91 -3.06
C ARG A 74 20.77 6.22 -3.91
N LEU A 75 20.39 5.19 -4.65
CA LEU A 75 21.29 4.36 -5.46
C LEU A 75 21.71 5.08 -6.75
N GLU A 76 20.79 5.83 -7.37
CA GLU A 76 20.97 6.58 -8.62
C GLU A 76 22.31 7.34 -8.76
N PRO A 77 22.72 8.24 -7.83
CA PRO A 77 23.98 8.97 -7.96
C PRO A 77 25.20 8.06 -7.92
N SER A 78 25.17 7.00 -7.10
CA SER A 78 26.26 6.04 -6.97
C SER A 78 26.38 5.17 -8.24
N VAL A 79 25.26 4.75 -8.80
CA VAL A 79 25.21 4.03 -10.09
C VAL A 79 25.68 4.92 -11.23
N ALA A 80 25.32 6.20 -11.25
CA ALA A 80 25.83 7.15 -12.23
C ALA A 80 27.35 7.33 -12.13
N ALA A 81 27.90 7.39 -10.91
CA ALA A 81 29.34 7.43 -10.68
C ALA A 81 30.03 6.13 -11.13
N ALA A 82 29.44 4.97 -10.85
CA ALA A 82 29.92 3.67 -11.31
C ALA A 82 29.98 3.58 -12.84
N LYS A 83 28.90 3.95 -13.53
CA LYS A 83 28.83 4.00 -15.01
C LYS A 83 29.84 4.98 -15.62
N ALA A 84 30.20 6.03 -14.88
CA ALA A 84 31.20 7.02 -15.29
C ALA A 84 32.65 6.62 -14.94
N GLY A 85 32.87 5.46 -14.30
CA GLY A 85 34.20 5.04 -13.83
C GLY A 85 34.77 5.93 -12.71
N LYS A 86 33.89 6.56 -11.93
CA LYS A 86 34.23 7.51 -10.85
C LYS A 86 33.87 7.00 -9.46
N LEU A 87 33.45 5.74 -9.35
CA LEU A 87 33.16 5.13 -8.06
C LEU A 87 34.47 4.93 -7.28
N PRO A 88 34.56 5.37 -6.01
CA PRO A 88 35.76 5.14 -5.20
C PRO A 88 36.05 3.65 -4.98
N GLU A 89 37.33 3.26 -4.90
CA GLU A 89 37.72 1.85 -4.66
C GLU A 89 37.24 1.30 -3.30
N ALA A 90 37.10 2.16 -2.30
CA ALA A 90 36.59 1.80 -0.96
C ALA A 90 35.07 2.01 -0.82
N PHE A 91 34.33 2.07 -1.93
CA PHE A 91 32.88 2.23 -1.90
C PHE A 91 32.20 0.99 -1.32
N PHE A 92 31.12 1.22 -0.58
CA PHE A 92 30.28 0.18 -0.02
C PHE A 92 28.81 0.57 -0.16
N TRP A 93 27.94 -0.43 -0.17
CA TRP A 93 26.50 -0.26 -0.05
C TRP A 93 26.00 -1.03 1.15
N THR A 94 25.01 -0.47 1.84
CA THR A 94 24.44 -1.09 3.04
C THR A 94 23.37 -2.10 2.63
N ASP A 95 23.48 -3.33 3.10
CA ASP A 95 22.48 -4.38 2.88
C ASP A 95 21.23 -4.18 3.77
N ALA A 96 20.18 -5.00 3.57
CA ALA A 96 18.92 -4.88 4.31
C ALA A 96 19.09 -5.14 5.83
N GLU A 97 20.17 -5.80 6.23
CA GLU A 97 20.53 -6.09 7.61
C GLU A 97 21.41 -5.00 8.24
N ASN A 98 21.66 -3.90 7.53
CA ASN A 98 22.52 -2.77 7.94
C ASN A 98 24.02 -3.12 8.03
N ASN A 99 24.50 -4.05 7.21
CA ASN A 99 25.93 -4.31 7.06
C ASN A 99 26.49 -3.51 5.88
N ASP A 100 27.64 -2.89 6.08
CA ASP A 100 28.38 -2.25 4.99
C ASP A 100 29.09 -3.31 4.15
N VAL A 101 28.61 -3.47 2.91
CA VAL A 101 29.11 -4.45 1.96
C VAL A 101 29.95 -3.73 0.91
N PRO A 102 31.25 -4.02 0.79
CA PRO A 102 32.05 -3.57 -0.35
C PRO A 102 31.42 -4.07 -1.64
N VAL A 103 31.20 -3.15 -2.60
CA VAL A 103 30.62 -3.47 -3.91
C VAL A 103 31.46 -2.84 -5.01
N THR A 104 31.74 -3.59 -6.07
CA THR A 104 32.40 -3.03 -7.26
C THR A 104 31.43 -2.15 -8.06
N ALA A 105 31.96 -1.41 -9.04
CA ALA A 105 31.13 -0.65 -9.97
C ALA A 105 30.13 -1.56 -10.73
N GLU A 106 30.59 -2.72 -11.19
CA GLU A 106 29.78 -3.71 -11.89
C GLU A 106 28.70 -4.31 -10.98
N GLU A 107 29.06 -4.65 -9.74
CA GLU A 107 28.11 -5.20 -8.76
C GLU A 107 27.04 -4.17 -8.37
N LEU A 108 27.42 -2.90 -8.22
CA LEU A 108 26.47 -1.82 -7.91
C LEU A 108 25.48 -1.58 -9.05
N ILE A 109 25.95 -1.64 -10.31
CA ILE A 109 25.09 -1.52 -11.49
C ILE A 109 24.11 -2.71 -11.54
N ALA A 110 24.61 -3.94 -11.37
CA ALA A 110 23.78 -5.15 -11.36
C ALA A 110 22.75 -5.13 -10.21
N LEU A 111 23.14 -4.64 -9.03
CA LEU A 111 22.23 -4.46 -7.90
C LEU A 111 21.11 -3.48 -8.23
N SER A 112 21.43 -2.36 -8.88
CA SER A 112 20.43 -1.38 -9.32
C SER A 112 19.44 -1.95 -10.31
N GLU A 113 19.92 -2.68 -11.32
CA GLU A 113 19.07 -3.33 -12.33
C GLU A 113 18.17 -4.39 -11.69
N ALA A 114 18.71 -5.17 -10.76
CA ALA A 114 17.94 -6.17 -10.02
C ALA A 114 16.88 -5.52 -9.10
N ALA A 115 17.20 -4.40 -8.45
CA ALA A 115 16.25 -3.62 -7.65
C ALA A 115 15.13 -3.01 -8.50
N GLU A 116 15.45 -2.47 -9.68
CA GLU A 116 14.46 -1.96 -10.64
C GLU A 116 13.51 -3.08 -11.11
N GLN A 117 14.04 -4.26 -11.43
CA GLN A 117 13.23 -5.42 -11.81
C GLN A 117 12.33 -5.90 -10.65
N ALA A 118 12.85 -5.89 -9.41
CA ALA A 118 12.07 -6.20 -8.22
C ALA A 118 10.94 -5.19 -7.99
N MET A 119 11.22 -3.89 -8.15
CA MET A 119 10.23 -2.81 -8.08
C MET A 119 9.13 -2.97 -9.13
N PHE A 120 9.50 -3.27 -10.37
CA PHE A 120 8.54 -3.51 -11.45
C PHE A 120 7.62 -4.69 -11.13
N THR A 121 8.21 -5.80 -10.69
CA THR A 121 7.48 -7.02 -10.33
C THR A 121 6.49 -6.74 -9.18
N LYS A 122 6.95 -6.09 -8.12
CA LYS A 122 6.10 -5.70 -6.98
C LYS A 122 4.97 -4.76 -7.40
N GLY A 123 5.26 -3.78 -8.27
CA GLY A 123 4.25 -2.88 -8.83
C GLY A 123 3.15 -3.62 -9.58
N MET A 124 3.52 -4.64 -10.37
CA MET A 124 2.55 -5.50 -11.06
C MET A 124 1.70 -6.33 -10.10
N GLU A 125 2.29 -6.91 -9.06
CA GLU A 125 1.55 -7.65 -8.01
C GLU A 125 0.52 -6.75 -7.31
N ILE A 126 0.94 -5.54 -6.92
CA ILE A 126 0.06 -4.55 -6.28
C ILE A 126 -1.09 -4.17 -7.23
N HIS A 127 -0.79 -3.93 -8.51
CA HIS A 127 -1.80 -3.59 -9.51
C HIS A 127 -2.81 -4.71 -9.73
N ILE A 128 -2.34 -5.95 -9.87
CA ILE A 128 -3.18 -7.14 -10.02
C ILE A 128 -4.08 -7.28 -8.79
N ARG A 129 -3.52 -7.21 -7.58
CA ARG A 129 -4.29 -7.34 -6.35
C ARG A 129 -5.33 -6.22 -6.22
N GLN A 130 -4.99 -4.98 -6.54
CA GLN A 130 -5.94 -3.87 -6.55
C GLN A 130 -7.14 -4.18 -7.47
N ARG A 131 -6.87 -4.67 -8.69
CA ARG A 131 -7.92 -5.03 -9.64
C ARG A 131 -8.78 -6.18 -9.16
N THR A 132 -8.17 -7.20 -8.57
CA THR A 132 -8.90 -8.33 -7.96
C THR A 132 -9.82 -7.82 -6.87
N MET A 133 -9.33 -7.02 -5.91
CA MET A 133 -10.17 -6.49 -4.84
C MET A 133 -11.34 -5.66 -5.38
N LYS A 134 -11.12 -4.79 -6.37
CA LYS A 134 -12.22 -4.01 -6.98
C LYS A 134 -13.25 -4.92 -7.67
N LYS A 135 -12.80 -5.98 -8.36
CA LYS A 135 -13.70 -6.95 -8.98
C LYS A 135 -14.47 -7.75 -7.94
N ASP A 136 -13.83 -8.14 -6.84
CA ASP A 136 -14.47 -8.85 -5.73
C ASP A 136 -15.56 -7.97 -5.12
N LEU A 137 -15.28 -6.68 -4.89
CA LEU A 137 -16.29 -5.72 -4.44
C LEU A 137 -17.49 -5.69 -5.37
N GLU A 138 -17.32 -5.62 -6.70
CA GLU A 138 -18.46 -5.60 -7.64
C GLU A 138 -19.35 -6.85 -7.56
N SER A 139 -18.82 -7.98 -7.09
CA SER A 139 -19.60 -9.22 -6.93
C SER A 139 -20.49 -9.26 -5.68
N LEU A 140 -20.25 -8.38 -4.71
CA LEU A 140 -20.98 -8.34 -3.43
C LEU A 140 -22.30 -7.57 -3.55
N SER A 141 -23.35 -8.00 -2.86
CA SER A 141 -24.70 -7.47 -3.08
C SER A 141 -25.18 -6.52 -2.00
N SER A 142 -24.75 -6.72 -0.75
CA SER A 142 -25.16 -5.90 0.39
C SER A 142 -24.08 -4.93 0.84
N ALA A 143 -24.50 -3.81 1.42
CA ALA A 143 -23.59 -2.82 1.99
C ALA A 143 -22.71 -3.42 3.12
N ASP A 144 -23.28 -4.30 3.94
CA ASP A 144 -22.56 -4.97 5.03
C ASP A 144 -21.46 -5.90 4.52
N GLU A 145 -21.74 -6.73 3.50
CA GLU A 145 -20.73 -7.59 2.88
C GLU A 145 -19.57 -6.77 2.30
N ILE A 146 -19.90 -5.66 1.64
CA ILE A 146 -18.90 -4.76 1.04
C ILE A 146 -18.02 -4.15 2.13
N LEU A 147 -18.62 -3.59 3.18
CA LEU A 147 -17.86 -3.00 4.29
C LEU A 147 -17.04 -4.04 5.06
N ALA A 148 -17.50 -5.29 5.12
CA ALA A 148 -16.76 -6.40 5.72
C ALA A 148 -15.60 -6.91 4.85
N TYR A 149 -15.52 -6.50 3.56
CA TYR A 149 -14.45 -6.92 2.67
C TYR A 149 -13.08 -6.50 3.21
N ARG A 150 -12.15 -7.46 3.30
CA ARG A 150 -10.79 -7.24 3.81
C ARG A 150 -9.89 -6.68 2.71
N VAL A 151 -9.49 -5.42 2.86
CA VAL A 151 -8.48 -4.79 2.01
C VAL A 151 -7.09 -5.22 2.48
N GLY A 152 -6.25 -5.64 1.54
CA GLY A 152 -4.94 -6.20 1.84
C GLY A 152 -4.55 -7.30 0.87
N TRP A 153 -3.43 -7.96 1.11
CA TRP A 153 -3.05 -9.16 0.37
C TRP A 153 -4.06 -10.30 0.60
N ALA A 154 -4.19 -11.20 -0.38
CA ALA A 154 -5.03 -12.39 -0.25
C ALA A 154 -4.28 -13.40 0.63
N GLN A 155 -4.52 -13.35 1.94
CA GLN A 155 -3.86 -14.13 3.01
C GLN A 155 -2.40 -13.72 3.31
N GLU A 156 -2.18 -13.34 4.57
CA GLU A 156 -1.11 -13.94 5.38
C GLU A 156 -1.77 -15.00 6.28
#